data_AF-A0A7S3F0A5-F1
#
_entry.id   AF-A0A7S3F0A5-F1
#
_cell.length_a   1.000
_cell.length_b   1.000
_cell.length_c   1.000
_cell.angle_alpha   90.00
_cell.angle_beta   90.00
_cell.angle_gamma   90.00
#
_symmetry.space_group_name_H-M   'P 1'
#
loop_
_entity.id
_entity.type
_entity.pdbx_description
1 polymer ?
#
loop_
_entity_poly.entity_id
_entity_poly.type
_entity_poly.pdbx_seq_one_letter_code
_entity_poly.pdbx_strand_id
1 'polypeptide(L)'
;YLFISDRLRAVQQDITVQGLNCPWLLASAVRFHLWAELQFFGVAGVAEQGFSAVQNRSMLCNALISALERDDALPVALHSELLAYFVLLHADEPPVLVGQTATAPAAVLSSAPISFALSLASAFDRRDAVSLRRHLRNAPLLAL
;
A
#
# COMPACT_ATOMS: atom_id res chain seq x y z
N TYR A 1 -9.41 15.66 5.64
CA TYR A 1 -8.17 14.88 5.70
C TYR A 1 -7.61 14.81 7.12
N LEU A 2 -7.11 15.91 7.68
CA LEU A 2 -6.38 15.94 8.97
C LEU A 2 -7.09 15.20 10.12
N PHE A 3 -8.38 15.46 10.33
CA PHE A 3 -9.15 14.79 11.37
C PHE A 3 -9.17 13.25 11.21
N ILE A 4 -9.45 12.77 10.00
CA ILE A 4 -9.53 11.32 9.74
C ILE A 4 -8.13 10.69 9.85
N SER A 5 -7.10 11.34 9.30
CA SER A 5 -5.72 10.88 9.37
C SER A 5 -5.25 10.73 10.81
N ASP A 6 -5.55 11.70 11.68
CA ASP A 6 -5.20 11.63 13.10
C ASP A 6 -5.95 10.50 13.83
N ARG A 7 -7.25 10.32 13.53
CA ARG A 7 -8.04 9.24 14.12
C ARG A 7 -7.57 7.85 13.67
N LEU A 8 -7.21 7.69 12.40
CA LEU A 8 -6.64 6.43 11.91
C LEU A 8 -5.29 6.13 12.55
N ARG A 9 -4.44 7.15 12.74
CA ARG A 9 -3.18 7.01 13.49
C ARG A 9 -3.43 6.54 14.92
N ALA A 10 -4.40 7.12 15.62
CA ALA A 10 -4.75 6.70 16.98
C ALA A 10 -5.26 5.25 17.00
N VAL A 11 -6.12 4.86 16.06
CA VAL A 11 -6.62 3.48 15.94
C VAL A 11 -5.48 2.50 15.66
N GLN A 12 -4.53 2.84 14.78
CA GLN A 12 -3.35 2.01 14.53
C GLN A 12 -2.50 1.85 15.79
N GLN A 13 -2.30 2.93 16.54
CA GLN A 13 -1.56 2.88 17.81
C GLN A 13 -2.25 1.94 18.81
N ASP A 14 -3.57 2.03 18.96
CA ASP A 14 -4.33 1.15 19.85
C ASP A 14 -4.24 -0.31 19.42
N ILE A 15 -4.37 -0.59 18.11
CA ILE A 15 -4.22 -1.94 17.53
C ILE A 15 -2.84 -2.53 17.87
N THR A 16 -1.78 -1.73 17.72
CA THR A 16 -0.40 -2.17 17.98
C THR A 16 -0.15 -2.36 19.48
N VAL A 17 -0.50 -1.37 20.31
CA VAL A 17 -0.25 -1.40 21.76
C VAL A 17 -1.02 -2.51 22.45
N GLN A 18 -2.27 -2.74 22.06
CA GLN A 18 -3.13 -3.76 22.65
C GLN A 18 -3.00 -5.13 21.94
N GLY A 19 -2.20 -5.22 20.88
CA GLY A 19 -2.01 -6.46 20.11
C GLY A 19 -3.27 -6.94 19.36
N LEU A 20 -4.24 -6.08 19.09
CA LEU A 20 -5.54 -6.47 18.52
C LEU A 20 -5.40 -6.99 17.09
N ASN A 21 -6.03 -8.13 16.78
CA ASN A 21 -6.04 -8.67 15.42
C ASN A 21 -7.18 -8.06 14.58
N CYS A 22 -6.91 -6.90 13.95
CA CYS A 22 -7.90 -6.17 13.15
C CYS A 22 -7.36 -5.78 11.76
N PRO A 23 -7.02 -6.75 10.90
CA PRO A 23 -6.35 -6.49 9.62
C PRO A 23 -7.21 -5.68 8.65
N TRP A 24 -8.54 -5.79 8.74
CA TRP A 24 -9.47 -5.00 7.94
C TRP A 24 -9.43 -3.51 8.27
N LEU A 25 -9.19 -3.14 9.53
CA LEU A 25 -9.04 -1.74 9.94
C LEU A 25 -7.72 -1.17 9.44
N LEU A 26 -6.63 -1.95 9.51
CA LEU A 26 -5.34 -1.56 8.94
C LEU A 26 -5.43 -1.41 7.42
N ALA A 27 -6.09 -2.34 6.73
CA ALA A 27 -6.35 -2.24 5.29
C ALA A 27 -7.20 -1.02 4.94
N SER A 28 -8.20 -0.67 5.75
CA SER A 28 -8.99 0.55 5.56
C SER A 28 -8.13 1.80 5.71
N ALA A 29 -7.18 1.81 6.65
CA ALA A 29 -6.23 2.91 6.80
C ALA A 29 -5.28 3.02 5.59
N VAL A 30 -4.76 1.89 5.09
CA VAL A 30 -3.96 1.82 3.86
C VAL A 30 -4.73 2.43 2.68
N ARG A 31 -5.96 1.97 2.44
CA ARG A 31 -6.82 2.48 1.36
C ARG A 31 -7.13 3.96 1.52
N PHE A 32 -7.37 4.44 2.74
CA PHE A 32 -7.54 5.87 3.01
C PHE A 32 -6.33 6.70 2.59
N HIS A 33 -5.11 6.28 2.95
CA HIS A 33 -3.91 7.02 2.59
C HIS A 33 -3.59 6.97 1.09
N LEU A 34 -3.89 5.85 0.40
CA LEU A 34 -3.82 5.75 -1.06
C LEU A 34 -4.82 6.71 -1.73
N TRP A 35 -6.07 6.72 -1.25
CA TRP A 35 -7.09 7.63 -1.76
C TRP A 35 -6.73 9.10 -1.51
N ALA A 36 -6.16 9.41 -0.35
CA ALA A 36 -5.70 10.76 -0.03
C ALA A 36 -4.57 11.22 -0.97
N GLU A 37 -3.61 10.36 -1.31
CA GLU A 37 -2.60 10.67 -2.34
C GLU A 37 -3.27 11.06 -3.66
N LEU A 38 -4.21 10.25 -4.16
CA LEU A 38 -4.91 10.52 -5.41
C LEU A 38 -5.74 11.81 -5.36
N GLN A 39 -6.46 12.03 -4.27
CA GLN A 39 -7.35 13.18 -4.11
C GLN A 39 -6.60 14.51 -4.07
N PHE A 40 -5.40 14.51 -3.49
CA PHE A 40 -4.59 15.72 -3.30
C PHE A 40 -3.44 15.85 -4.30
N PHE A 41 -3.23 14.84 -5.16
CA PHE A 41 -2.25 14.87 -6.23
C PHE A 41 -2.52 16.03 -7.20
N GLY A 42 -1.54 16.94 -7.34
CA GLY A 42 -1.61 18.05 -8.30
C GLY A 42 -2.60 19.16 -7.94
N VAL A 43 -3.23 19.13 -6.76
CA VAL A 43 -4.11 20.19 -6.29
C VAL A 43 -3.28 21.36 -5.77
N ALA A 44 -3.46 22.55 -6.35
CA ALA A 44 -2.79 23.76 -5.89
C ALA A 44 -3.29 24.18 -4.50
N GLY A 45 -2.39 24.67 -3.63
CA GLY A 45 -2.74 25.17 -2.28
C GLY A 45 -3.07 24.07 -1.26
N VAL A 46 -2.90 22.79 -1.58
CA VAL A 46 -3.24 21.67 -0.69
C VAL A 46 -2.40 21.65 0.59
N ALA A 47 -1.16 22.15 0.53
CA ALA A 47 -0.29 22.29 1.68
C ALA A 47 -0.84 23.28 2.71
N GLU A 48 -1.50 24.36 2.24
CA GLU A 48 -2.16 25.35 3.11
C GLU A 48 -3.39 24.76 3.80
N GLN A 49 -3.96 23.70 3.23
CA GLN A 49 -5.05 22.91 3.81
C GLN A 49 -4.53 21.80 4.77
N GLY A 50 -3.22 21.74 4.98
CA GLY A 50 -2.55 20.86 5.94
C GLY A 50 -2.24 19.45 5.42
N PHE A 51 -2.42 19.15 4.13
CA PHE A 51 -1.97 17.88 3.59
C PHE A 51 -0.47 17.91 3.28
N SER A 52 0.23 16.87 3.73
CA SER A 52 1.64 16.60 3.41
C SER A 52 1.77 15.22 2.81
N ALA A 53 2.20 15.15 1.54
CA ALA A 53 2.42 13.88 0.86
C ALA A 53 3.46 13.01 1.57
N VAL A 54 4.52 13.63 2.10
CA VAL A 54 5.56 12.94 2.88
C VAL A 54 4.98 12.29 4.14
N GLN A 55 4.17 13.04 4.91
CA GLN A 55 3.52 12.49 6.10
C GLN A 55 2.51 11.40 5.75
N ASN A 56 1.71 11.61 4.70
CA ASN A 56 0.74 10.62 4.23
C ASN A 56 1.42 9.30 3.83
N ARG A 57 2.54 9.37 3.08
CA ARG A 57 3.33 8.20 2.67
C ARG A 57 3.94 7.48 3.87
N SER A 58 4.43 8.21 4.86
CA SER A 58 4.93 7.60 6.09
C SER A 58 3.83 6.85 6.84
N MET A 59 2.62 7.42 6.95
CA MET A 59 1.48 6.75 7.56
C MET A 59 1.00 5.54 6.76
N LEU A 60 0.97 5.64 5.42
CA LEU A 60 0.69 4.51 4.52
C LEU A 60 1.67 3.35 4.73
N CYS A 61 2.98 3.66 4.77
CA CYS A 61 4.02 2.65 4.96
C CYS A 61 3.86 1.94 6.31
N ASN A 62 3.69 2.71 7.40
CA ASN A 62 3.45 2.16 8.73
C ASN A 62 2.21 1.26 8.77
N ALA A 63 1.12 1.65 8.10
CA ALA A 63 -0.10 0.87 8.03
C ALA A 63 0.10 -0.46 7.27
N LEU A 64 0.83 -0.43 6.16
CA LEU A 64 1.15 -1.62 5.36
C LEU A 64 2.03 -2.60 6.14
N ILE A 65 3.11 -2.12 6.75
CA ILE A 65 4.00 -2.93 7.58
C ILE A 65 3.22 -3.56 8.72
N SER A 66 2.45 -2.74 9.47
CA SER A 66 1.62 -3.23 10.58
C SER A 66 0.58 -4.27 10.16
N ALA A 67 0.13 -4.26 8.91
CA ALA A 67 -0.82 -5.24 8.40
C ALA A 67 -0.15 -6.53 7.93
N LEU A 68 1.05 -6.44 7.34
CA LEU A 68 1.77 -7.57 6.74
C LEU A 68 2.66 -8.34 7.74
N GLU A 69 3.15 -7.69 8.80
CA GLU A 69 4.02 -8.33 9.80
C GLU A 69 3.25 -9.12 10.89
N ARG A 70 1.92 -9.14 10.84
CA ARG A 70 1.13 -9.91 11.82
C ARG A 70 1.16 -11.39 11.48
N ASP A 71 1.49 -12.22 12.47
CA ASP A 71 1.57 -13.69 12.37
C ASP A 71 0.24 -14.39 12.04
N ASP A 72 -0.88 -13.66 12.07
CA ASP A 72 -2.19 -14.22 11.76
C ASP A 72 -2.41 -14.31 10.25
N ALA A 73 -2.87 -15.49 9.80
CA ALA A 73 -3.14 -15.74 8.39
C ALA A 73 -4.23 -14.80 7.84
N LEU A 74 -3.80 -13.73 7.17
CA LEU A 74 -4.69 -12.87 6.38
C LEU A 74 -5.41 -13.69 5.30
N PRO A 75 -6.69 -13.39 5.01
CA PRO A 75 -7.34 -13.92 3.82
C PRO A 75 -6.50 -13.63 2.58
N VAL A 76 -6.32 -14.63 1.71
CA VAL A 76 -5.42 -14.54 0.54
C VAL A 76 -5.67 -13.29 -0.29
N ALA A 77 -6.95 -12.94 -0.52
CA ALA A 77 -7.32 -11.74 -1.27
C ALA A 77 -6.79 -10.45 -0.60
N LEU A 78 -7.01 -10.30 0.70
CA LEU A 78 -6.56 -9.14 1.46
C LEU A 78 -5.02 -9.06 1.51
N HIS A 79 -4.36 -10.19 1.76
CA HIS A 79 -2.90 -10.25 1.75
C HIS A 79 -2.34 -9.85 0.38
N SER A 80 -2.90 -10.40 -0.71
CA SER A 80 -2.45 -10.07 -2.06
C SER A 80 -2.62 -8.60 -2.42
N GLU A 81 -3.69 -7.96 -1.95
CA GLU A 81 -3.91 -6.54 -2.15
C GLU A 81 -2.87 -5.70 -1.39
N LEU A 82 -2.70 -5.94 -0.09
CA LEU A 82 -1.79 -5.18 0.76
C LEU A 82 -0.33 -5.35 0.31
N LEU A 83 0.07 -6.58 -0.02
CA LEU A 83 1.40 -6.84 -0.53
C LEU A 83 1.60 -6.23 -1.93
N ALA A 84 0.57 -6.15 -2.78
CA ALA A 84 0.66 -5.44 -4.06
C ALA A 84 0.91 -3.94 -3.84
N TYR A 85 0.20 -3.30 -2.90
CA TYR A 85 0.47 -1.90 -2.55
C TYR A 85 1.88 -1.71 -1.99
N PHE A 86 2.35 -2.63 -1.14
CA PHE A 86 3.72 -2.58 -0.62
C PHE A 86 4.75 -2.66 -1.74
N VAL A 87 4.55 -3.56 -2.71
CA VAL A 87 5.42 -3.70 -3.89
C VAL A 87 5.48 -2.41 -4.70
N LEU A 88 4.33 -1.76 -4.92
CA LEU A 88 4.27 -0.51 -5.68
C LEU A 88 4.90 0.66 -4.93
N LEU A 89 4.78 0.70 -3.61
CA LEU A 89 5.35 1.76 -2.77
C LEU A 89 6.89 1.70 -2.74
N HIS A 90 7.46 0.50 -2.82
CA HIS A 90 8.90 0.23 -2.73
C HIS A 90 9.46 -0.27 -4.07
N ALA A 91 8.89 0.17 -5.19
CA ALA A 91 9.26 -0.30 -6.53
C ALA A 91 10.73 -0.01 -6.90
N ASP A 92 11.35 0.98 -6.28
CA ASP A 92 12.76 1.36 -6.40
C ASP A 92 13.67 0.73 -5.34
N GLU A 93 13.13 -0.14 -4.47
CA GLU A 93 13.88 -0.81 -3.40
C GLU A 93 13.83 -2.35 -3.52
N PRO A 94 14.43 -2.96 -4.56
CA PRO A 94 14.39 -4.41 -4.78
C PRO A 94 14.79 -5.28 -3.56
N PRO A 95 15.79 -4.92 -2.73
CA PRO A 95 16.14 -5.70 -1.55
C PRO A 95 14.98 -5.81 -0.53
N VAL A 96 14.20 -4.73 -0.35
CA VAL A 96 13.05 -4.71 0.55
C VAL A 96 11.94 -5.62 0.02
N LEU A 97 11.70 -5.59 -1.30
CA LEU A 97 10.72 -6.46 -1.95
C LEU A 97 11.06 -7.94 -1.80
N VAL A 98 12.33 -8.31 -1.95
CA VAL A 98 12.79 -9.70 -1.79
C VAL A 98 12.53 -10.19 -0.37
N GLY A 99 12.86 -9.38 0.65
CA GLY A 99 12.59 -9.73 2.04
C GLY A 99 11.10 -9.99 2.30
N GLN A 100 10.24 -9.09 1.83
CA GLN A 100 8.80 -9.19 2.07
C GLN A 100 8.11 -10.31 1.26
N THR A 101 8.57 -10.57 0.04
CA THR A 101 7.98 -11.63 -0.81
C THR A 101 8.46 -13.02 -0.43
N ALA A 102 9.64 -13.15 0.18
CA ALA A 102 10.17 -14.44 0.63
C ALA A 102 9.33 -15.08 1.75
N THR A 103 8.63 -14.27 2.55
CA THR A 103 7.78 -14.72 3.66
C THR A 103 6.31 -14.89 3.26
N ALA A 104 5.91 -14.44 2.07
CA ALA A 104 4.53 -14.48 1.63
C ALA A 104 4.10 -15.89 1.16
N PRO A 105 2.86 -16.32 1.44
CA PRO A 105 2.35 -17.61 0.98
C PRO A 105 2.33 -17.73 -0.56
N ALA A 106 2.57 -18.94 -1.08
CA ALA A 106 2.55 -19.19 -2.53
C ALA A 106 1.23 -18.80 -3.22
N ALA A 107 0.09 -18.98 -2.53
CA ALA A 107 -1.22 -18.56 -3.01
C ALA A 107 -1.34 -17.03 -3.17
N VAL A 108 -0.65 -16.27 -2.32
CA VAL A 108 -0.58 -14.80 -2.41
C VAL A 108 0.34 -14.39 -3.55
N LEU A 109 1.53 -15.00 -3.66
CA LEU A 109 2.51 -14.69 -4.70
C LEU A 109 2.02 -14.99 -6.12
N SER A 110 1.17 -16.01 -6.28
CA SER A 110 0.57 -16.40 -7.56
C SER A 110 -0.69 -15.60 -7.93
N SER A 111 -1.11 -14.67 -7.09
CA SER A 111 -2.32 -13.88 -7.32
C SER A 111 -2.13 -12.82 -8.43
N ALA A 112 -3.24 -12.44 -9.06
CA ALA A 112 -3.25 -11.42 -10.10
C ALA A 112 -2.77 -10.03 -9.63
N PRO A 113 -3.17 -9.52 -8.44
CA PRO A 113 -2.67 -8.23 -7.93
C PRO A 113 -1.15 -8.18 -7.78
N ILE A 114 -0.54 -9.27 -7.27
CA ILE A 114 0.91 -9.36 -7.10
C ILE A 114 1.62 -9.43 -8.44
N SER A 115 1.13 -10.27 -9.36
CA SER A 115 1.68 -10.37 -10.71
C SER A 115 1.67 -9.02 -11.44
N PHE A 116 0.57 -8.28 -11.29
CA PHE A 116 0.42 -6.93 -11.82
C PHE A 116 1.43 -5.95 -11.18
N ALA A 117 1.49 -5.90 -9.84
CA ALA A 117 2.36 -5.00 -9.11
C ALA A 117 3.85 -5.23 -9.43
N LEU A 118 4.30 -6.49 -9.46
CA LEU A 118 5.67 -6.84 -9.81
C LEU A 118 6.01 -6.48 -11.26
N SER A 119 5.07 -6.67 -12.18
CA SER A 119 5.26 -6.27 -13.58
C SER A 119 5.41 -4.75 -13.71
N LEU A 120 4.60 -3.99 -12.97
CA LEU A 120 4.67 -2.52 -12.96
C LEU A 120 5.96 -2.03 -12.30
N ALA A 121 6.33 -2.57 -11.14
CA ALA A 121 7.58 -2.25 -10.44
C ALA A 121 8.80 -2.55 -11.32
N SER A 122 8.82 -3.71 -12.00
CA SER A 122 9.89 -4.07 -12.92
C SER A 122 9.97 -3.17 -14.16
N ALA A 123 8.83 -2.69 -14.68
CA ALA A 123 8.83 -1.71 -15.77
C ALA A 123 9.34 -0.33 -15.30
N PHE A 124 8.99 0.06 -14.07
CA PHE A 124 9.46 1.28 -13.44
C PHE A 124 10.98 1.27 -13.21
N ASP A 125 11.51 0.22 -12.59
CA ASP A 125 12.95 0.04 -12.34
C ASP A 125 13.77 0.08 -13.64
N ARG A 126 13.29 -0.62 -14.68
CA ARG A 126 13.93 -0.61 -16.02
C ARG A 126 13.71 0.67 -16.82
N ARG A 127 12.94 1.64 -16.29
CA ARG A 127 12.54 2.87 -16.99
C ARG A 127 11.87 2.60 -18.34
N ASP A 128 11.16 1.48 -18.47
CA ASP A 128 10.43 1.09 -19.68
C ASP A 128 9.06 1.79 -19.72
N ALA A 129 9.05 3.01 -20.27
CA ALA A 129 7.85 3.84 -20.37
C ALA A 129 6.74 3.19 -21.22
N VAL A 130 7.08 2.34 -22.19
CA VAL A 130 6.09 1.68 -23.06
C VAL A 130 5.36 0.60 -22.26
N SER A 131 6.10 -0.25 -21.55
CA SER A 131 5.50 -1.25 -20.68
C SER A 131 4.71 -0.60 -19.54
N LEU A 132 5.25 0.44 -18.90
CA LEU A 132 4.57 1.16 -17.84
C LEU A 132 3.21 1.70 -18.31
N ARG A 133 3.16 2.38 -19.46
CA ARG A 133 1.92 2.90 -20.05
C ARG A 133 0.92 1.78 -20.37
N ARG A 134 1.40 0.66 -20.91
CA ARG A 134 0.55 -0.50 -21.22
C ARG A 134 -0.05 -1.09 -19.94
N HIS A 135 0.75 -1.27 -18.89
CA HIS A 135 0.27 -1.80 -17.61
C HIS A 135 -0.74 -0.84 -16.95
N LEU A 136 -0.47 0.47 -16.93
CA LEU A 136 -1.39 1.46 -16.37
C LEU A 136 -2.75 1.51 -17.08
N ARG A 137 -2.77 1.36 -18.42
CA ARG A 137 -4.03 1.30 -19.19
C ARG A 137 -4.85 0.05 -18.94
N ASN A 138 -4.17 -1.05 -18.63
CA ASN A 138 -4.79 -2.34 -18.35
C ASN A 138 -4.85 -2.62 -16.85
N ALA A 139 -4.64 -1.60 -16.01
CA ALA A 139 -4.68 -1.76 -14.58
C ALA A 139 -6.07 -2.32 -14.22
N PRO A 140 -6.15 -3.46 -13.53
CA PRO A 140 -7.44 -3.87 -12.98
C PRO A 140 -7.95 -2.71 -12.12
N LEU A 141 -9.25 -2.44 -12.15
CA LEU A 141 -9.86 -1.61 -11.13
C LEU A 141 -9.55 -2.32 -9.80
N LEU A 142 -8.51 -1.85 -9.10
CA LEU A 142 -8.22 -2.28 -7.75
C LEU A 142 -9.47 -1.88 -6.98
N ALA A 143 -10.26 -2.88 -6.58
CA ALA A 143 -11.52 -2.67 -5.92
C ALA A 143 -11.26 -1.79 -4.69
N LEU A 144 -11.72 -0.54 -4.76
CA LEU A 144 -11.85 0.35 -3.61
C LEU A 144 -13.10 -0.06 -2.83
#